data_AF-A0A978VBS1-F1
#
_entry.id   AF-A0A978VBS1-F1
#
_cell.length_a   1.000
_cell.length_b   1.000
_cell.length_c   1.000
_cell.angle_alpha   90.00
_cell.angle_beta   90.00
_cell.angle_gamma   90.00
#
_symmetry.space_group_name_H-M   'P 1'
#
loop_
_entity.id
_entity.type
_entity.pdbx_description
1 polymer ?
#
loop_
_entity_poly.entity_id
_entity_poly.type
_entity_poly.pdbx_seq_one_letter_code
_entity_poly.pdbx_strand_id
1 'polypeptide(L)'
;MWRLKVSEGNHEEEKGRVKSVNNHIGRQYWEFDPNLGTPRERAQVDMARREFHKNRFQAKQSSDLLMRLQCDDGFWPGDYAGPLFLLPALNKDGGWGLHIEGESIMFSTGLSYVALRLLGQAMDDEAMAKARSWILHRGGVTSIPPWGKMWLSDPNSDAYKCHLPRIKDYLWVAEDGMKMQGGWPFSTPDNGWPVSDCTAEALKAAVLLSSMASEKAGEAIGPDRLYDAVNVILSLQSEEMMQNENGGFASYELTRSYDWLEMINPTETFKDIMIDYQYVECTSAAIQGLKAFTNKYPAHRARQIQACIAKAARFIRSIQQPDGSWSHTVSSFVDQFFVY
;
A
#
# COMPACT_ATOMS: atom_id res chain seq x y z
N MET A 1 11.30 23.28 -10.35
CA MET A 1 11.59 21.93 -9.82
C MET A 1 10.42 21.48 -8.98
N TRP A 2 10.13 20.18 -8.96
CA TRP A 2 9.17 19.61 -8.03
C TRP A 2 9.77 19.57 -6.62
N ARG A 3 9.05 20.13 -5.65
CA ARG A 3 9.39 20.08 -4.23
C ARG A 3 8.39 19.20 -3.51
N LEU A 4 8.88 18.21 -2.76
CA LEU A 4 8.04 17.50 -1.81
C LEU A 4 7.73 18.46 -0.66
N LYS A 5 6.45 18.66 -0.39
CA LYS A 5 5.98 19.33 0.81
C LYS A 5 5.19 18.33 1.65
N VAL A 6 5.32 18.50 2.94
CA VAL A 6 4.51 17.80 3.94
C VAL A 6 3.59 18.86 4.54
N SER A 7 2.31 18.56 4.66
CA SER A 7 1.37 19.48 5.30
C SER A 7 1.70 19.64 6.79
N GLU A 8 1.88 20.88 7.23
CA GLU A 8 2.17 21.25 8.62
C GLU A 8 0.89 21.48 9.45
N GLY A 9 -0.28 21.30 8.83
CA GLY A 9 -1.57 21.40 9.48
C GLY A 9 -1.92 22.77 10.03
N ASN A 10 -1.91 23.79 9.15
CA ASN A 10 -2.52 25.09 9.40
C ASN A 10 -3.04 25.68 8.08
N HIS A 11 -4.24 25.28 7.66
CA HIS A 11 -4.98 26.01 6.62
C HIS A 11 -6.31 26.51 7.21
N GLU A 12 -6.35 27.77 7.62
CA GLU A 12 -7.59 28.46 8.06
C GLU A 12 -8.63 28.64 6.94
N GLU A 13 -8.30 28.28 5.69
CA GLU A 13 -9.10 28.57 4.51
C GLU A 13 -10.16 27.52 4.15
N GLU A 14 -10.22 26.35 4.81
CA GLU A 14 -11.20 25.31 4.47
C GLU A 14 -12.54 25.43 5.21
N LYS A 15 -13.17 26.62 5.14
CA LYS A 15 -14.57 26.78 5.56
C LYS A 15 -15.50 26.11 4.53
N GLY A 16 -15.83 24.84 4.78
CA GLY A 16 -16.92 24.13 4.09
C GLY A 16 -16.55 22.81 3.39
N ARG A 17 -15.34 22.28 3.59
CA ARG A 17 -14.90 20.97 3.08
C ARG A 17 -14.67 19.96 4.22
N VAL A 18 -14.58 18.68 3.85
CA VAL A 18 -14.30 17.53 4.74
C VAL A 18 -13.10 17.86 5.62
N LYS A 19 -13.27 17.85 6.95
CA LYS A 19 -12.23 18.22 7.90
C LYS A 19 -11.41 17.00 8.31
N SER A 20 -10.09 17.07 8.16
CA SER A 20 -9.17 16.09 8.76
C SER A 20 -9.09 16.28 10.28
N VAL A 21 -8.94 15.18 11.01
CA VAL A 21 -8.79 15.18 12.49
C VAL A 21 -7.35 15.38 12.94
N ASN A 22 -6.36 15.22 12.05
CA ASN A 22 -4.95 15.52 12.32
C ASN A 22 -4.47 16.79 11.60
N ASN A 23 -5.40 17.57 11.02
CA ASN A 23 -5.12 18.73 10.20
C ASN A 23 -4.19 18.43 9.00
N HIS A 24 -4.32 17.26 8.38
CA HIS A 24 -3.46 16.79 7.30
C HIS A 24 -1.98 16.64 7.63
N ILE A 25 -1.60 16.62 8.90
CA ILE A 25 -0.19 16.44 9.30
C ILE A 25 0.34 15.10 8.74
N GLY A 26 1.50 15.14 8.08
CA GLY A 26 2.12 13.98 7.42
C GLY A 26 1.67 13.73 5.98
N ARG A 27 0.71 14.51 5.45
CA ARG A 27 0.28 14.40 4.04
C ARG A 27 1.37 14.91 3.10
N GLN A 28 1.82 14.04 2.20
CA GLN A 28 2.76 14.39 1.14
C GLN A 28 2.04 14.96 -0.08
N TYR A 29 2.57 16.06 -0.63
CA TYR A 29 2.17 16.60 -1.92
C TYR A 29 3.38 17.23 -2.63
N TRP A 30 3.35 17.25 -3.96
CA TRP A 30 4.40 17.83 -4.77
C TRP A 30 3.95 19.15 -5.36
N GLU A 31 4.73 20.21 -5.15
CA GLU A 31 4.49 21.53 -5.75
C GLU A 31 5.58 21.81 -6.79
N PHE A 32 5.15 22.21 -7.99
CA PHE A 32 6.08 22.64 -9.02
C PHE A 32 6.36 24.13 -8.87
N ASP A 33 7.57 24.48 -8.45
CA ASP A 33 8.03 25.87 -8.42
C ASP A 33 9.07 26.07 -9.54
N PRO A 34 8.75 26.85 -10.60
CA PRO A 34 9.64 27.08 -11.73
C PRO A 34 10.94 27.82 -11.35
N ASN A 35 10.95 28.53 -10.22
CA ASN A 35 12.08 29.31 -9.75
C ASN A 35 12.87 28.61 -8.64
N LEU A 36 12.43 27.43 -8.19
CA LEU A 36 13.06 26.71 -7.09
C LEU A 36 14.52 26.34 -7.41
N GLY A 37 15.40 26.65 -6.45
CA GLY A 37 16.83 26.37 -6.46
C GLY A 37 17.67 27.37 -7.26
N THR A 38 18.90 27.58 -6.84
CA THR A 38 19.92 28.29 -7.61
C THR A 38 20.41 27.42 -8.78
N PRO A 39 21.03 27.99 -9.82
CA PRO A 39 21.67 27.22 -10.89
C PRO A 39 22.68 26.18 -10.35
N ARG A 40 23.34 26.48 -9.24
CA ARG A 40 24.28 25.59 -8.56
C ARG A 40 23.58 24.40 -7.90
N GLU A 41 22.48 24.62 -7.19
CA GLU A 41 21.70 23.55 -6.55
C GLU A 41 21.08 22.61 -7.60
N ARG A 42 20.57 23.17 -8.71
CA ARG A 42 20.09 22.37 -9.85
C ARG A 42 21.21 21.48 -10.42
N ALA A 43 22.39 22.04 -10.64
CA ALA A 43 23.54 21.29 -11.12
C ALA A 43 23.99 20.20 -10.12
N GLN A 44 23.89 20.46 -8.81
CA GLN A 44 24.20 19.49 -7.76
C GLN A 44 23.20 18.33 -7.74
N VAL A 45 21.90 18.60 -7.90
CA VAL A 45 20.86 17.55 -8.00
C VAL A 45 21.12 16.67 -9.23
N ASP A 46 21.41 17.26 -10.39
CA ASP A 46 21.70 16.50 -11.60
C ASP A 46 23.02 15.71 -11.51
N MET A 47 24.01 16.25 -10.81
CA MET A 47 25.23 15.52 -10.49
C MET A 47 24.95 14.34 -9.56
N ALA A 48 24.17 14.54 -8.49
CA ALA A 48 23.78 13.47 -7.56
C ALA A 48 22.99 12.36 -8.25
N ARG A 49 22.07 12.70 -9.16
CA ARG A 49 21.33 11.72 -9.99
C ARG A 49 22.26 10.89 -10.86
N ARG A 50 23.22 11.54 -11.53
CA ARG A 50 24.21 10.86 -12.39
C ARG A 50 25.16 9.96 -11.59
N GLU A 51 25.62 10.44 -10.44
CA GLU A 51 26.51 9.67 -9.57
C GLU A 51 25.79 8.48 -8.91
N PHE A 52 24.54 8.66 -8.46
CA PHE A 52 23.71 7.54 -8.01
C PHE A 52 23.55 6.49 -9.11
N HIS A 53 23.18 6.92 -10.33
CA HIS A 53 23.01 6.01 -11.46
C HIS A 53 24.28 5.20 -11.75
N LYS A 54 25.47 5.81 -11.71
CA LYS A 54 26.74 5.11 -11.94
C LYS A 54 27.10 4.13 -10.82
N ASN A 55 26.85 4.50 -9.57
CA ASN A 55 27.41 3.80 -8.40
C ASN A 55 26.40 2.88 -7.68
N ARG A 56 25.14 2.82 -8.14
CA ARG A 56 24.03 2.10 -7.46
C ARG A 56 24.26 0.61 -7.17
N PHE A 57 25.24 -0.04 -7.80
CA PHE A 57 25.58 -1.45 -7.58
C PHE A 57 26.92 -1.68 -6.89
N GLN A 58 27.65 -0.61 -6.51
CA GLN A 58 29.01 -0.72 -5.95
C GLN A 58 29.09 -0.36 -4.45
N ALA A 59 28.21 0.51 -3.94
CA ALA A 59 28.24 0.95 -2.54
C ALA A 59 27.03 0.41 -1.76
N LYS A 60 27.26 -0.31 -0.66
CA LYS A 60 26.22 -0.62 0.34
C LYS A 60 25.94 0.64 1.15
N GLN A 61 24.66 1.02 1.25
CA GLN A 61 24.23 2.27 1.86
C GLN A 61 24.55 2.32 3.37
N SER A 62 25.12 3.45 3.81
CA SER A 62 25.24 3.82 5.24
C SER A 62 23.88 4.25 5.77
N SER A 63 23.58 3.98 7.04
CA SER A 63 22.41 4.53 7.76
C SER A 63 22.32 6.06 7.63
N ASP A 64 23.44 6.73 7.39
CA ASP A 64 23.51 8.18 7.16
C ASP A 64 22.74 8.64 5.92
N LEU A 65 22.68 7.85 4.85
CA LEU A 65 21.89 8.26 3.67
C LEU A 65 20.40 8.18 3.98
N LEU A 66 19.96 7.13 4.68
CA LEU A 66 18.58 7.01 5.11
C LEU A 66 18.21 8.16 6.05
N MET A 67 19.03 8.46 7.07
CA MET A 67 18.77 9.58 7.99
C MET A 67 18.63 10.94 7.28
N ARG A 68 19.40 11.18 6.20
CA ARG A 68 19.30 12.43 5.42
C ARG A 68 18.02 12.56 4.58
N LEU A 69 17.28 11.47 4.40
CA LEU A 69 16.00 11.46 3.69
C LEU A 69 14.80 11.64 4.63
N GLN A 70 15.02 11.72 5.94
CA GLN A 70 13.93 11.94 6.90
C GLN A 70 13.32 13.33 6.71
N CYS A 71 11.99 13.40 6.66
CA CYS A 71 11.25 14.66 6.66
C CYS A 71 11.31 15.34 8.03
N ASP A 72 10.97 16.63 8.07
CA ASP A 72 11.00 17.44 9.29
C ASP A 72 10.05 16.93 10.39
N ASP A 73 9.00 16.20 10.02
CA ASP A 73 8.04 15.54 10.91
C ASP A 73 8.42 14.07 11.23
N GLY A 74 9.61 13.63 10.83
CA GLY A 74 10.25 12.41 11.31
C GLY A 74 9.96 11.12 10.54
N PHE A 75 9.11 11.15 9.50
CA PHE A 75 8.91 9.98 8.62
C PHE A 75 9.86 9.99 7.41
N TRP A 76 9.95 8.87 6.69
CA TRP A 76 10.73 8.75 5.45
C TRP A 76 9.81 8.73 4.22
N PRO A 77 9.91 9.70 3.30
CA PRO A 77 9.17 9.67 2.05
C PRO A 77 9.78 8.65 1.10
N GLY A 78 8.95 8.05 0.26
CA GLY A 78 9.37 7.09 -0.75
C GLY A 78 8.45 7.12 -1.94
N ASP A 79 9.00 6.79 -3.11
CA ASP A 79 8.16 6.43 -4.25
C ASP A 79 7.48 5.10 -3.93
N TYR A 80 6.15 5.11 -3.94
CA TYR A 80 5.30 3.95 -3.70
C TYR A 80 4.40 3.67 -4.92
N ALA A 81 4.79 4.20 -6.09
CA ALA A 81 4.21 3.81 -7.36
C ALA A 81 4.83 2.48 -7.84
N GLY A 82 4.22 1.88 -8.84
CA GLY A 82 4.64 0.58 -9.37
C GLY A 82 3.60 0.05 -10.35
N PRO A 83 2.32 -0.03 -9.94
CA PRO A 83 1.20 -0.22 -10.85
C PRO A 83 1.07 0.95 -11.84
N LEU A 84 0.95 0.63 -13.13
CA LEU A 84 0.89 1.62 -14.20
C LEU A 84 -0.56 1.91 -14.57
N PHE A 85 -1.06 3.07 -14.15
CA PHE A 85 -2.27 3.69 -14.71
C PHE A 85 -2.05 5.14 -15.16
N LEU A 86 -0.90 5.76 -14.82
CA LEU A 86 -0.45 7.04 -15.35
C LEU A 86 1.08 7.05 -15.48
N LEU A 87 1.54 7.50 -16.66
CA LEU A 87 2.88 7.92 -17.11
C LEU A 87 4.04 7.84 -16.09
N PRO A 88 5.19 7.13 -16.31
CA PRO A 88 5.73 6.52 -17.55
C PRO A 88 6.28 5.07 -17.39
N ALA A 89 6.39 4.31 -18.49
CA ALA A 89 7.22 3.09 -18.70
C ALA A 89 6.84 2.40 -20.03
N LEU A 90 6.92 3.13 -21.15
CA LEU A 90 6.64 2.52 -22.45
C LEU A 90 7.65 1.40 -22.71
N ASN A 91 7.17 0.17 -22.81
CA ASN A 91 7.99 -0.97 -23.16
C ASN A 91 8.54 -0.82 -24.58
N LYS A 92 9.64 -1.51 -24.87
CA LYS A 92 10.30 -1.46 -26.20
C LYS A 92 9.36 -1.86 -27.34
N ASP A 93 8.37 -2.70 -27.06
CA ASP A 93 7.38 -3.15 -28.03
C ASP A 93 6.28 -2.10 -28.31
N GLY A 94 6.24 -1.01 -27.54
CA GLY A 94 5.26 0.06 -27.70
C GLY A 94 4.03 -0.07 -26.80
N GLY A 95 3.98 -1.00 -25.84
CA GLY A 95 2.90 -1.10 -24.86
C GLY A 95 3.31 -0.77 -23.42
N TRP A 96 2.37 -0.93 -22.48
CA TRP A 96 2.61 -0.82 -21.04
C TRP A 96 2.12 -2.08 -20.34
N GLY A 97 2.88 -2.54 -19.35
CA GLY A 97 2.46 -3.63 -18.47
C GLY A 97 1.59 -3.18 -17.31
N LEU A 98 1.12 -4.14 -16.51
CA LEU A 98 0.34 -3.85 -15.30
C LEU A 98 1.15 -3.06 -14.27
N HIS A 99 2.46 -3.30 -14.23
CA HIS A 99 3.44 -2.58 -13.43
C HIS A 99 4.69 -2.30 -14.27
N ILE A 100 5.61 -1.48 -13.75
CA ILE A 100 6.83 -1.02 -14.45
C ILE A 100 7.77 -2.13 -14.94
N GLU A 101 7.71 -3.31 -14.34
CA GLU A 101 8.51 -4.49 -14.73
C GLU A 101 7.72 -5.49 -15.59
N GLY A 102 6.44 -5.24 -15.82
CA GLY A 102 5.53 -6.16 -16.50
C GLY A 102 5.59 -6.05 -18.03
N GLU A 103 5.33 -7.17 -18.69
CA GLU A 103 5.12 -7.18 -20.14
C GLU A 103 3.87 -6.39 -20.53
N SER A 104 3.85 -5.90 -21.77
CA SER A 104 2.76 -5.08 -22.28
C SER A 104 1.43 -5.83 -22.32
N ILE A 105 0.38 -5.24 -21.73
CA ILE A 105 -0.99 -5.79 -21.72
C ILE A 105 -1.99 -4.79 -22.28
N MET A 106 -3.13 -5.29 -22.77
CA MET A 106 -4.18 -4.43 -23.36
C MET A 106 -4.76 -3.43 -22.36
N PHE A 107 -4.87 -3.83 -21.08
CA PHE A 107 -5.37 -2.97 -20.00
C PHE A 107 -4.55 -1.68 -19.88
N SER A 108 -3.29 -1.79 -19.48
CA SER A 108 -2.44 -0.63 -19.24
C SER A 108 -2.10 0.12 -20.53
N THR A 109 -1.92 -0.59 -21.65
CA THR A 109 -1.63 0.07 -22.94
C THR A 109 -2.81 0.90 -23.42
N GLY A 110 -4.03 0.37 -23.34
CA GLY A 110 -5.25 1.09 -23.72
C GLY A 110 -5.50 2.31 -22.85
N LEU A 111 -5.42 2.17 -21.53
CA LEU A 111 -5.66 3.28 -20.59
C LEU A 111 -4.55 4.35 -20.66
N SER A 112 -3.28 3.95 -20.76
CA SER A 112 -2.16 4.89 -20.89
C SER A 112 -2.25 5.70 -22.19
N TYR A 113 -2.63 5.04 -23.30
CA TYR A 113 -2.88 5.73 -24.56
C TYR A 113 -4.00 6.76 -24.43
N VAL A 114 -5.15 6.39 -23.83
CA VAL A 114 -6.28 7.33 -23.64
C VAL A 114 -5.89 8.48 -22.72
N ALA A 115 -5.24 8.21 -21.59
CA ALA A 115 -4.76 9.23 -20.67
C ALA A 115 -3.82 10.23 -21.36
N LEU A 116 -2.86 9.74 -22.16
CA LEU A 116 -1.96 10.59 -22.94
C LEU A 116 -2.69 11.46 -23.96
N ARG A 117 -3.70 10.91 -24.64
CA ARG A 117 -4.54 11.67 -25.57
C ARG A 117 -5.33 12.77 -24.87
N LEU A 118 -5.87 12.50 -23.68
CA LEU A 118 -6.60 13.48 -22.86
C LEU A 118 -5.68 14.58 -22.33
N LEU A 119 -4.42 14.26 -22.02
CA LEU A 119 -3.38 15.21 -21.63
C LEU A 119 -2.81 16.01 -22.82
N GLY A 120 -3.33 15.79 -24.03
CA GLY A 120 -2.99 16.58 -25.22
C GLY A 120 -1.84 16.05 -26.06
N GLN A 121 -1.30 14.84 -25.78
CA GLN A 121 -0.26 14.27 -26.63
C GLN A 121 -0.76 13.98 -28.04
N ALA A 122 -0.03 14.43 -29.05
CA ALA A 122 -0.43 14.30 -30.45
C ALA A 122 -0.46 12.83 -30.89
N MET A 123 -1.37 12.49 -31.81
CA MET A 123 -1.58 11.08 -32.21
C MET A 123 -0.42 10.52 -33.04
N ASP A 124 0.30 11.41 -33.71
CA ASP A 124 1.47 11.18 -34.56
C ASP A 124 2.81 11.22 -33.81
N ASP A 125 2.79 11.54 -32.50
CA ASP A 125 3.95 11.36 -31.64
C ASP A 125 4.45 9.90 -31.71
N GLU A 126 5.77 9.71 -31.71
CA GLU A 126 6.38 8.39 -31.92
C GLU A 126 5.90 7.34 -30.90
N ALA A 127 5.77 7.73 -29.63
CA ALA A 127 5.28 6.85 -28.58
C ALA A 127 3.79 6.51 -28.78
N MET A 128 3.00 7.50 -29.17
CA MET A 128 1.56 7.35 -29.43
C MET A 128 1.28 6.47 -30.66
N ALA A 129 2.07 6.63 -31.72
CA ALA A 129 1.98 5.81 -32.92
C ALA A 129 2.33 4.33 -32.63
N LYS A 130 3.39 4.08 -31.84
CA LYS A 130 3.78 2.73 -31.42
C LYS A 130 2.70 2.07 -30.57
N ALA A 131 2.18 2.78 -29.56
CA ALA A 131 1.09 2.30 -28.72
C ALA A 131 -0.18 1.99 -29.50
N ARG A 132 -0.59 2.89 -30.41
CA ARG A 132 -1.74 2.66 -31.28
C ARG A 132 -1.54 1.44 -32.17
N SER A 133 -0.36 1.29 -32.78
CA SER A 133 -0.02 0.13 -33.59
C SER A 133 -0.07 -1.16 -32.77
N TRP A 134 0.48 -1.14 -31.56
CA TRP A 134 0.47 -2.27 -30.63
C TRP A 134 -0.96 -2.72 -30.29
N ILE A 135 -1.85 -1.76 -29.99
CA ILE A 135 -3.27 -2.00 -29.68
C ILE A 135 -3.98 -2.61 -30.89
N LEU A 136 -3.85 -1.99 -32.07
CA LEU A 136 -4.56 -2.43 -33.28
C LEU A 136 -4.11 -3.82 -33.73
N HIS A 137 -2.82 -4.13 -33.63
CA HIS A 137 -2.29 -5.46 -33.99
C HIS A 137 -2.83 -6.59 -33.10
N ARG A 138 -3.31 -6.27 -31.89
CA ARG A 138 -3.88 -7.22 -30.92
C ARG A 138 -5.40 -7.21 -30.88
N GLY A 139 -6.04 -6.84 -31.99
CA GLY A 139 -7.49 -6.85 -32.14
C GLY A 139 -8.20 -5.61 -31.61
N GLY A 140 -7.44 -4.57 -31.24
CA GLY A 140 -7.99 -3.34 -30.67
C GLY A 140 -8.34 -3.45 -29.19
N VAL A 141 -8.90 -2.38 -28.63
CA VAL A 141 -9.17 -2.26 -27.19
C VAL A 141 -10.36 -3.12 -26.70
N THR A 142 -11.03 -3.84 -27.59
CA THR A 142 -12.22 -4.65 -27.23
C THR A 142 -11.88 -5.85 -26.34
N SER A 143 -10.62 -6.30 -26.35
CA SER A 143 -10.10 -7.35 -25.47
C SER A 143 -9.63 -6.84 -24.10
N ILE A 144 -9.87 -5.58 -23.76
CA ILE A 144 -9.48 -5.02 -22.47
C ILE A 144 -10.22 -5.71 -21.31
N PRO A 145 -9.57 -6.00 -20.16
CA PRO A 145 -10.22 -6.59 -18.98
C PRO A 145 -11.37 -5.72 -18.42
N PRO A 146 -12.28 -6.29 -17.60
CA PRO A 146 -13.48 -5.63 -17.08
C PRO A 146 -13.21 -4.27 -16.42
N TRP A 147 -12.12 -4.13 -15.66
CA TRP A 147 -11.74 -2.84 -15.07
C TRP A 147 -11.45 -1.79 -16.14
N GLY A 148 -10.80 -2.16 -17.24
CA GLY A 148 -10.57 -1.25 -18.37
C GLY A 148 -11.84 -0.92 -19.11
N LYS A 149 -12.77 -1.88 -19.23
CA LYS A 149 -14.11 -1.60 -19.79
C LYS A 149 -14.84 -0.57 -18.94
N MET A 150 -14.76 -0.65 -17.61
CA MET A 150 -15.37 0.33 -16.70
C MET A 150 -14.82 1.74 -16.94
N TRP A 151 -13.51 1.91 -17.07
CA TRP A 151 -12.88 3.21 -17.36
C TRP A 151 -13.15 3.76 -18.76
N LEU A 152 -13.34 2.89 -19.76
CA LEU A 152 -13.59 3.29 -21.15
C LEU A 152 -15.08 3.38 -21.50
N SER A 153 -15.97 2.94 -20.61
CA SER A 153 -17.41 2.98 -20.85
C SER A 153 -17.92 4.41 -20.83
N ASP A 154 -18.81 4.74 -21.76
CA ASP A 154 -19.60 5.97 -21.67
C ASP A 154 -20.46 5.90 -20.40
N PRO A 155 -20.33 6.85 -19.46
CA PRO A 155 -21.12 6.87 -18.22
C PRO A 155 -22.63 7.02 -18.47
N ASN A 156 -23.05 7.38 -19.68
CA ASN A 156 -24.46 7.46 -20.07
C ASN A 156 -24.98 6.23 -20.82
N SER A 157 -24.11 5.27 -21.17
CA SER A 157 -24.50 4.08 -21.93
C SER A 157 -25.42 3.16 -21.12
N ASP A 158 -26.33 2.47 -21.82
CA ASP A 158 -27.23 1.49 -21.18
C ASP A 158 -26.45 0.33 -20.56
N ALA A 159 -25.30 -0.05 -21.14
CA ALA A 159 -24.40 -1.06 -20.58
C ALA A 159 -23.83 -0.65 -19.20
N TYR A 160 -23.39 0.61 -19.07
CA TYR A 160 -22.92 1.17 -17.80
C TYR A 160 -24.05 1.27 -16.77
N LYS A 161 -25.23 1.76 -17.20
CA LYS A 161 -26.43 1.81 -16.34
C LYS A 161 -26.90 0.44 -15.86
N CYS A 162 -26.65 -0.64 -16.61
CA CYS A 162 -26.92 -2.02 -16.18
C CYS A 162 -25.86 -2.58 -15.22
N HIS A 163 -24.65 -2.00 -15.17
CA HIS A 163 -23.60 -2.35 -14.20
C HIS A 163 -23.81 -1.66 -12.84
N LEU A 164 -24.27 -0.40 -12.82
CA LEU A 164 -24.64 0.34 -11.61
C LEU A 164 -25.53 -0.44 -10.61
N PRO A 165 -26.62 -1.14 -11.01
CA PRO A 165 -27.49 -1.87 -10.10
C PRO A 165 -26.85 -3.13 -9.48
N ARG A 166 -25.61 -3.50 -9.88
CA ARG A 166 -24.85 -4.61 -9.29
C ARG A 166 -23.93 -4.17 -8.15
N ILE A 167 -23.82 -2.87 -7.88
CA ILE A 167 -23.06 -2.33 -6.75
C ILE A 167 -24.06 -1.93 -5.66
N LYS A 168 -24.32 -2.85 -4.72
CA LYS A 168 -24.98 -2.54 -3.45
C LYS A 168 -23.94 -2.63 -2.33
N ASP A 169 -23.64 -1.47 -1.76
CA ASP A 169 -22.96 -1.22 -0.48
C ASP A 169 -21.50 -1.69 -0.31
N TYR A 170 -20.77 -0.94 0.53
CA TYR A 170 -19.74 -1.36 1.51
C TYR A 170 -18.86 -0.19 1.99
N LEU A 171 -19.38 1.05 2.06
CA LEU A 171 -18.66 2.13 2.76
C LEU A 171 -19.59 2.84 3.74
N TRP A 172 -19.27 2.74 5.02
CA TRP A 172 -19.85 3.58 6.07
C TRP A 172 -18.85 4.67 6.43
N VAL A 173 -19.25 5.92 6.23
CA VAL A 173 -18.48 7.12 6.61
C VAL A 173 -19.43 7.98 7.44
N ALA A 174 -19.10 8.18 8.71
CA ALA A 174 -19.79 9.14 9.57
C ALA A 174 -19.45 10.58 9.14
N GLU A 175 -20.23 11.59 9.58
CA GLU A 175 -19.98 13.00 9.28
C GLU A 175 -18.59 13.49 9.74
N ASP A 176 -17.92 12.74 10.63
CA ASP A 176 -16.59 13.01 11.19
C ASP A 176 -15.50 11.99 10.78
N GLY A 177 -15.76 11.18 9.74
CA GLY A 177 -14.80 10.22 9.16
C GLY A 177 -14.86 8.81 9.78
N MET A 178 -14.05 7.89 9.24
CA MET A 178 -13.89 6.55 9.81
C MET A 178 -12.76 6.57 10.85
N LYS A 179 -13.04 6.11 12.08
CA LYS A 179 -12.07 6.13 13.19
C LYS A 179 -11.94 4.75 13.82
N MET A 180 -10.72 4.26 13.96
CA MET A 180 -10.40 3.13 14.82
C MET A 180 -9.32 3.54 15.82
N GLN A 181 -9.55 3.31 17.11
CA GLN A 181 -8.61 3.63 18.18
C GLN A 181 -7.57 2.51 18.33
N GLY A 182 -6.30 2.88 18.51
CA GLY A 182 -5.22 1.95 18.87
C GLY A 182 -4.49 1.28 17.71
N GLY A 183 -4.99 1.38 16.48
CA GLY A 183 -4.35 0.80 15.29
C GLY A 183 -3.46 1.80 14.54
N TRP A 184 -2.49 1.28 13.77
CA TRP A 184 -1.71 2.07 12.82
C TRP A 184 -2.07 1.70 11.38
N PRO A 185 -2.41 2.68 10.53
CA PRO A 185 -2.60 2.47 9.09
C PRO A 185 -1.25 2.34 8.38
N PHE A 186 -1.29 1.83 7.15
CA PHE A 186 -0.09 1.71 6.29
C PHE A 186 0.51 3.07 5.93
N SER A 187 -0.33 4.09 5.73
CA SER A 187 0.08 5.40 5.22
C SER A 187 0.11 6.49 6.29
N THR A 188 -1.01 7.17 6.51
CA THR A 188 -1.13 8.32 7.42
C THR A 188 -2.32 8.16 8.36
N PRO A 189 -2.34 8.84 9.51
CA PRO A 189 -3.49 8.79 10.42
C PRO A 189 -4.81 9.22 9.78
N ASP A 190 -4.77 10.12 8.79
CA ASP A 190 -5.94 10.57 8.01
C ASP A 190 -6.56 9.49 7.13
N ASN A 191 -5.75 8.53 6.65
CA ASN A 191 -6.29 7.38 5.94
C ASN A 191 -7.15 6.54 6.89
N GLY A 192 -6.73 6.35 8.14
CA GLY A 192 -7.57 5.80 9.20
C GLY A 192 -7.91 4.31 9.09
N TRP A 193 -7.32 3.57 8.13
CA TRP A 193 -7.49 2.12 7.97
C TRP A 193 -6.32 1.35 8.62
N PRO A 194 -6.44 0.90 9.87
CA PRO A 194 -5.37 0.16 10.51
C PRO A 194 -5.15 -1.19 9.85
N VAL A 195 -3.90 -1.64 9.86
CA VAL A 195 -3.47 -2.93 9.30
C VAL A 195 -2.82 -3.73 10.41
N SER A 196 -3.04 -5.05 10.43
CA SER A 196 -2.57 -5.94 11.50
C SER A 196 -1.04 -5.89 11.65
N ASP A 197 -0.30 -5.94 10.55
CA ASP A 197 1.15 -5.90 10.50
C ASP A 197 1.71 -4.52 10.84
N CYS A 198 1.13 -3.46 10.28
CA CYS A 198 1.52 -2.07 10.55
C CYS A 198 1.33 -1.74 12.03
N THR A 199 0.21 -2.18 12.62
CA THR A 199 -0.06 -2.03 14.05
C THR A 199 0.96 -2.81 14.90
N ALA A 200 1.31 -4.04 14.50
CA ALA A 200 2.27 -4.86 15.23
C ALA A 200 3.71 -4.32 15.14
N GLU A 201 4.14 -3.86 13.97
CA GLU A 201 5.45 -3.26 13.75
C GLU A 201 5.58 -1.90 14.46
N ALA A 202 4.54 -1.06 14.41
CA ALA A 202 4.50 0.19 15.15
C ALA A 202 4.53 -0.04 16.67
N LEU A 203 3.77 -1.01 17.18
CA LEU A 203 3.82 -1.43 18.58
C LEU A 203 5.23 -1.89 18.98
N LYS A 204 5.87 -2.73 18.15
CA LYS A 204 7.24 -3.20 18.36
C LYS A 204 8.22 -2.04 18.44
N ALA A 205 8.18 -1.13 17.47
CA ALA A 205 9.03 0.05 17.43
C ALA A 205 8.83 0.95 18.66
N ALA A 206 7.59 1.24 19.05
CA ALA A 206 7.27 2.05 20.23
C ALA A 206 7.80 1.42 21.53
N VAL A 207 7.68 0.10 21.68
CA VAL A 207 8.19 -0.62 22.85
C VAL A 207 9.73 -0.62 22.90
N LEU A 208 10.40 -0.76 21.75
CA LEU A 208 11.86 -0.71 21.67
C LEU A 208 12.39 0.69 21.96
N LEU A 209 11.81 1.73 21.34
CA LEU A 209 12.19 3.13 21.55
C LEU A 209 11.97 3.58 22.99
N SER A 210 10.86 3.18 23.62
CA SER A 210 10.59 3.49 25.02
C SER A 210 11.56 2.83 26.02
N SER A 211 12.43 1.93 25.56
CA SER A 211 13.50 1.32 26.36
C SER A 211 14.85 2.03 26.18
N MET A 212 14.92 3.02 25.29
CA MET A 212 16.07 3.89 25.12
C MET A 212 16.00 5.09 26.07
N ALA A 213 17.14 5.77 26.27
CA ALA A 213 17.17 7.00 27.04
C ALA A 213 16.28 8.07 26.39
N SER A 214 15.51 8.80 27.19
CA SER A 214 14.57 9.84 26.71
C SER A 214 15.27 10.96 25.94
N GLU A 215 16.53 11.27 26.25
CA GLU A 215 17.35 12.21 25.45
C GLU A 215 17.53 11.76 24.00
N LYS A 216 17.44 10.46 23.71
CA LYS A 216 17.63 9.91 22.36
C LYS A 216 16.31 9.62 21.64
N ALA A 217 15.30 9.16 22.35
CA ALA A 217 14.05 8.67 21.77
C ALA A 217 12.81 9.55 22.07
N GLY A 218 12.97 10.59 22.88
CA GLY A 218 11.86 11.42 23.35
C GLY A 218 11.04 10.76 24.46
N GLU A 219 9.86 11.33 24.70
CA GLU A 219 8.89 10.80 25.66
C GLU A 219 8.23 9.52 25.11
N ALA A 220 8.15 8.48 25.95
CA ALA A 220 7.53 7.23 25.56
C ALA A 220 6.00 7.37 25.44
N ILE A 221 5.41 6.65 24.49
CA ILE A 221 3.95 6.50 24.42
C ILE A 221 3.45 5.86 25.71
N GLY A 222 2.44 6.50 26.32
CA GLY A 222 1.81 6.01 27.55
C GLY A 222 1.26 4.58 27.39
N PRO A 223 1.36 3.73 28.44
CA PRO A 223 1.04 2.31 28.36
C PRO A 223 -0.41 2.04 27.94
N ASP A 224 -1.36 2.88 28.33
CA ASP A 224 -2.77 2.72 27.97
C ASP A 224 -3.00 2.71 26.45
N ARG A 225 -2.26 3.55 25.70
CA ARG A 225 -2.33 3.57 24.23
C ARG A 225 -1.68 2.34 23.61
N LEU A 226 -0.65 1.78 24.25
CA LEU A 226 -0.06 0.50 23.82
C LEU A 226 -1.00 -0.67 24.10
N TYR A 227 -1.80 -0.60 25.15
CA TYR A 227 -2.84 -1.60 25.46
C TYR A 227 -3.94 -1.59 24.40
N ASP A 228 -4.35 -0.41 23.92
CA ASP A 228 -5.29 -0.30 22.80
C ASP A 228 -4.76 -0.98 21.53
N ALA A 229 -3.48 -0.81 21.22
CA ALA A 229 -2.84 -1.49 20.09
C ALA A 229 -2.82 -3.01 20.24
N VAL A 230 -2.54 -3.51 21.45
CA VAL A 230 -2.64 -4.94 21.77
C VAL A 230 -4.08 -5.43 21.60
N ASN A 231 -5.08 -4.62 21.96
CA ASN A 231 -6.48 -4.98 21.75
C ASN A 231 -6.83 -5.08 20.26
N VAL A 232 -6.38 -4.14 19.43
CA VAL A 232 -6.55 -4.18 17.97
C VAL A 232 -5.92 -5.46 17.40
N ILE A 233 -4.65 -5.72 17.70
CA ILE A 233 -3.97 -6.94 17.22
C ILE A 233 -4.75 -8.17 17.67
N LEU A 234 -5.06 -8.33 18.96
CA LEU A 234 -5.80 -9.50 19.43
C LEU A 234 -7.18 -9.66 18.79
N SER A 235 -7.84 -8.56 18.40
CA SER A 235 -9.14 -8.60 17.72
C SER A 235 -9.07 -9.01 16.24
N LEU A 236 -7.89 -8.91 15.61
CA LEU A 236 -7.65 -9.25 14.20
C LEU A 236 -7.11 -10.67 14.00
N GLN A 237 -6.98 -11.47 15.06
CA GLN A 237 -6.64 -12.88 14.91
C GLN A 237 -7.88 -13.65 14.42
N SER A 238 -7.78 -14.27 13.24
CA SER A 238 -8.86 -15.11 12.70
C SER A 238 -9.18 -16.26 13.67
N GLU A 239 -10.46 -16.38 14.03
CA GLU A 239 -10.94 -17.46 14.89
C GLU A 239 -11.04 -18.79 14.13
N GLU A 240 -11.13 -19.89 14.88
CA GLU A 240 -11.39 -21.23 14.35
C GLU A 240 -12.77 -21.22 13.67
N MET A 241 -12.79 -21.16 12.33
CA MET A 241 -13.96 -21.59 11.58
C MET A 241 -13.88 -23.11 11.44
N MET A 242 -15.01 -23.77 11.61
CA MET A 242 -15.14 -25.23 11.60
C MET A 242 -14.32 -25.85 10.46
N GLN A 243 -13.35 -26.70 10.83
CA GLN A 243 -12.57 -27.64 10.00
C GLN A 243 -11.26 -27.15 9.32
N ASN A 244 -10.81 -25.90 9.47
CA ASN A 244 -9.45 -25.49 9.07
C ASN A 244 -8.68 -24.91 10.27
N GLU A 245 -7.43 -25.30 10.47
CA GLU A 245 -6.58 -24.78 11.56
C GLU A 245 -6.31 -23.28 11.36
N ASN A 246 -7.15 -22.43 11.94
CA ASN A 246 -7.04 -20.98 11.87
C ASN A 246 -6.32 -20.40 13.08
N GLY A 247 -5.64 -19.28 12.86
CA GLY A 247 -4.89 -18.56 13.90
C GLY A 247 -3.89 -17.54 13.36
N GLY A 248 -3.80 -17.40 12.03
CA GLY A 248 -3.05 -16.36 11.36
C GLY A 248 -3.79 -15.02 11.36
N PHE A 249 -3.15 -14.05 10.74
CA PHE A 249 -3.60 -12.68 10.61
C PHE A 249 -3.74 -12.31 9.15
N ALA A 250 -4.89 -11.75 8.81
CA ALA A 250 -5.10 -11.09 7.53
C ALA A 250 -4.68 -9.62 7.61
N SER A 251 -4.90 -8.84 6.56
CA SER A 251 -4.36 -7.48 6.45
C SER A 251 -5.14 -6.46 7.27
N TYR A 252 -6.30 -6.01 6.76
CA TYR A 252 -7.10 -4.92 7.34
C TYR A 252 -8.15 -5.44 8.31
N GLU A 253 -8.71 -6.61 8.04
CA GLU A 253 -9.82 -7.17 8.79
C GLU A 253 -9.58 -8.65 9.14
N LEU A 254 -10.60 -9.30 9.69
CA LEU A 254 -10.61 -10.75 9.81
C LEU A 254 -10.87 -11.39 8.45
N THR A 255 -10.41 -12.63 8.27
CA THR A 255 -10.92 -13.46 7.17
C THR A 255 -12.39 -13.78 7.44
N ARG A 256 -13.29 -13.03 6.80
CA ARG A 256 -14.75 -13.05 7.07
C ARG A 256 -15.52 -14.07 6.25
N SER A 257 -14.87 -14.75 5.33
CA SER A 257 -15.51 -15.75 4.50
C SER A 257 -14.52 -16.82 4.05
N TYR A 258 -14.96 -17.68 3.14
CA TYR A 258 -14.23 -18.89 2.74
C TYR A 258 -13.55 -18.71 1.39
N ASP A 259 -12.45 -19.44 1.20
CA ASP A 259 -11.61 -19.39 -0.01
C ASP A 259 -12.38 -19.68 -1.31
N TRP A 260 -13.49 -20.43 -1.26
CA TRP A 260 -14.28 -20.72 -2.46
C TRP A 260 -14.89 -19.47 -3.11
N LEU A 261 -14.99 -18.34 -2.39
CA LEU A 261 -15.39 -17.06 -2.99
C LEU A 261 -14.42 -16.60 -4.09
N GLU A 262 -13.17 -17.07 -4.08
CA GLU A 262 -12.23 -16.78 -5.16
C GLU A 262 -12.69 -17.35 -6.51
N MET A 263 -13.54 -18.39 -6.51
CA MET A 263 -14.12 -18.95 -7.74
C MET A 263 -15.00 -17.95 -8.51
N ILE A 264 -15.49 -16.91 -7.84
CA ILE A 264 -16.31 -15.86 -8.46
C ILE A 264 -15.56 -14.56 -8.66
N ASN A 265 -14.22 -14.56 -8.55
CA ASN A 265 -13.39 -13.38 -8.80
C ASN A 265 -13.58 -12.88 -10.24
N PRO A 266 -14.16 -11.69 -10.44
CA PRO A 266 -14.51 -11.19 -11.77
C PRO A 266 -13.44 -10.26 -12.36
N THR A 267 -12.28 -10.09 -11.69
CA THR A 267 -11.34 -9.03 -12.05
C THR A 267 -10.42 -9.39 -13.21
N GLU A 268 -10.25 -10.68 -13.51
CA GLU A 268 -9.39 -11.26 -14.56
C GLU A 268 -7.88 -10.97 -14.39
N THR A 269 -7.50 -9.86 -13.75
CA THR A 269 -6.11 -9.38 -13.63
C THR A 269 -5.51 -9.53 -12.25
N PHE A 270 -6.33 -9.76 -11.21
CA PHE A 270 -5.88 -9.88 -9.83
C PHE A 270 -6.35 -11.23 -9.27
N LYS A 271 -5.52 -11.84 -8.42
CA LYS A 271 -5.81 -13.11 -7.76
C LYS A 271 -5.83 -12.90 -6.24
N ASP A 272 -6.61 -13.72 -5.55
CA ASP A 272 -6.70 -13.77 -4.09
C ASP A 272 -7.16 -12.43 -3.50
N ILE A 273 -8.24 -11.88 -4.06
CA ILE A 273 -8.80 -10.57 -3.71
C ILE A 273 -10.24 -10.63 -3.18
N MET A 274 -10.87 -11.81 -3.16
CA MET A 274 -12.29 -11.92 -2.81
C MET A 274 -12.53 -11.90 -1.29
N ILE A 275 -11.51 -12.23 -0.50
CA ILE A 275 -11.51 -12.16 0.95
C ILE A 275 -10.17 -11.61 1.44
N ASP A 276 -10.11 -11.19 2.70
CA ASP A 276 -8.85 -10.85 3.35
C ASP A 276 -8.19 -12.13 3.88
N TYR A 277 -7.23 -12.67 3.12
CA TYR A 277 -6.54 -13.92 3.43
C TYR A 277 -5.55 -13.77 4.59
N GLN A 278 -5.26 -14.88 5.27
CA GLN A 278 -4.25 -14.90 6.33
C GLN A 278 -2.85 -15.04 5.72
N TYR A 279 -1.90 -14.23 6.20
CA TYR A 279 -0.56 -14.14 5.62
C TYR A 279 0.54 -14.46 6.65
N VAL A 280 1.64 -15.07 6.18
CA VAL A 280 2.78 -15.40 7.05
C VAL A 280 3.44 -14.13 7.59
N GLU A 281 3.48 -13.07 6.78
CA GLU A 281 4.07 -11.76 7.08
C GLU A 281 3.30 -11.09 8.21
N CYS A 282 1.97 -10.95 8.05
CA CYS A 282 1.09 -10.38 9.05
C CYS A 282 1.13 -11.17 10.36
N THR A 283 1.11 -12.49 10.25
CA THR A 283 1.14 -13.38 11.42
C THR A 283 2.47 -13.28 12.18
N SER A 284 3.59 -13.24 11.44
CA SER A 284 4.92 -13.10 12.04
C SER A 284 5.11 -11.73 12.70
N ALA A 285 4.67 -10.65 12.05
CA ALA A 285 4.70 -9.30 12.62
C ALA A 285 3.92 -9.24 13.94
N ALA A 286 2.69 -9.78 13.96
CA ALA A 286 1.86 -9.87 15.16
C ALA A 286 2.57 -10.61 16.31
N ILE A 287 3.19 -11.77 16.04
CA ILE A 287 3.97 -12.51 17.05
C ILE A 287 5.09 -11.63 17.61
N GLN A 288 5.87 -10.98 16.74
CA GLN A 288 7.02 -10.17 17.15
C GLN A 288 6.61 -8.95 17.98
N GLY A 289 5.57 -8.23 17.55
CA GLY A 289 5.03 -7.07 18.26
C GLY A 289 4.49 -7.44 19.63
N LEU A 290 3.65 -8.48 19.70
CA LEU A 290 3.10 -8.97 20.97
C LEU A 290 4.19 -9.50 21.92
N LYS A 291 5.22 -10.17 21.39
CA LYS A 291 6.34 -10.68 22.19
C LYS A 291 7.19 -9.54 22.76
N ALA A 292 7.50 -8.53 21.95
CA ALA A 292 8.21 -7.34 22.40
C ALA A 292 7.42 -6.62 23.50
N PHE A 293 6.12 -6.42 23.30
CA PHE A 293 5.22 -5.83 24.30
C PHE A 293 5.21 -6.62 25.60
N THR A 294 5.03 -7.95 25.54
CA THR A 294 4.95 -8.82 26.73
C THR A 294 6.25 -8.81 27.55
N ASN A 295 7.40 -8.67 26.90
CA ASN A 295 8.67 -8.56 27.62
C ASN A 295 8.74 -7.30 28.51
N LYS A 296 8.08 -6.21 28.09
CA LYS A 296 8.03 -4.95 28.85
C LYS A 296 6.85 -4.89 29.82
N TYR A 297 5.71 -5.45 29.44
CA TYR A 297 4.45 -5.42 30.20
C TYR A 297 3.94 -6.85 30.48
N PRO A 298 4.65 -7.65 31.29
CA PRO A 298 4.40 -9.09 31.43
C PRO A 298 3.06 -9.46 32.08
N ALA A 299 2.41 -8.53 32.79
CA ALA A 299 1.14 -8.77 33.45
C ALA A 299 -0.08 -8.51 32.54
N HIS A 300 0.04 -7.65 31.53
CA HIS A 300 -1.10 -7.20 30.74
C HIS A 300 -1.57 -8.28 29.76
N ARG A 301 -2.78 -8.82 29.97
CA ARG A 301 -3.43 -9.84 29.11
C ARG A 301 -2.52 -11.03 28.73
N ALA A 302 -1.58 -11.39 29.60
CA ALA A 302 -0.51 -12.36 29.32
C ALA A 302 -1.05 -13.70 28.79
N ARG A 303 -2.15 -14.19 29.37
CA ARG A 303 -2.78 -15.45 28.96
C ARG A 303 -3.36 -15.37 27.55
N GLN A 304 -4.05 -14.29 27.21
CA GLN A 304 -4.62 -14.10 25.87
C GLN A 304 -3.52 -13.93 24.83
N ILE A 305 -2.47 -13.15 25.15
CA ILE A 305 -1.34 -12.94 24.25
C ILE A 305 -0.58 -14.25 23.99
N GLN A 306 -0.33 -15.05 25.04
CA GLN A 306 0.33 -16.34 24.89
C GLN A 306 -0.48 -17.31 24.04
N ALA A 307 -1.80 -17.37 24.25
CA ALA A 307 -2.69 -18.20 23.42
C ALA A 307 -2.69 -17.73 21.96
N CYS A 308 -2.72 -16.42 21.74
CA CYS A 308 -2.66 -15.81 20.41
C CYS A 308 -1.37 -16.19 19.68
N ILE A 309 -0.20 -16.01 20.32
CA ILE A 309 1.11 -16.38 19.76
C ILE A 309 1.17 -17.88 19.45
N ALA A 310 0.62 -18.74 20.31
CA ALA A 310 0.62 -20.18 20.08
C ALA A 310 -0.23 -20.58 18.86
N LYS A 311 -1.39 -19.94 18.66
CA LYS A 311 -2.23 -20.12 17.46
C LYS A 311 -1.52 -19.63 16.20
N ALA A 312 -0.96 -18.43 16.24
CA ALA A 312 -0.20 -17.83 15.15
C ALA A 312 1.00 -18.69 14.73
N ALA A 313 1.76 -19.23 15.69
CA ALA A 313 2.88 -20.12 15.41
C ALA A 313 2.45 -21.49 14.87
N ARG A 314 1.23 -21.97 15.18
CA ARG A 314 0.66 -23.16 14.52
C ARG A 314 0.32 -22.86 13.06
N PHE A 315 -0.35 -21.74 12.80
CA PHE A 315 -0.66 -21.29 11.44
C PHE A 315 0.60 -21.18 10.57
N ILE A 316 1.65 -20.48 11.03
CA ILE A 316 2.89 -20.35 10.24
C ILE A 316 3.47 -21.73 9.87
N ARG A 317 3.42 -22.70 10.78
CA ARG A 317 3.90 -24.06 10.51
C ARG A 317 2.99 -24.83 9.56
N SER A 318 1.68 -24.61 9.60
CA SER A 318 0.73 -25.33 8.74
C SER A 318 0.80 -24.88 7.27
N ILE A 319 1.21 -23.64 7.03
CA ILE A 319 1.36 -23.08 5.65
C ILE A 319 2.80 -23.17 5.10
N GLN A 320 3.72 -23.83 5.81
CA GLN A 320 5.08 -24.04 5.32
C GLN A 320 5.08 -25.08 4.19
N GLN A 321 5.75 -24.76 3.09
CA GLN A 321 5.88 -25.65 1.95
C GLN A 321 6.83 -26.82 2.26
N PRO A 322 6.74 -27.96 1.56
CA PRO A 322 7.60 -29.13 1.78
C PRO A 322 9.11 -28.86 1.63
N ASP A 323 9.49 -27.83 0.86
CA ASP A 323 10.88 -27.39 0.68
C ASP A 323 11.37 -26.46 1.80
N GLY A 324 10.50 -26.15 2.77
CA GLY A 324 10.77 -25.29 3.91
C GLY A 324 10.49 -23.80 3.65
N SER A 325 10.08 -23.41 2.44
CA SER A 325 9.74 -22.04 2.11
C SER A 325 8.33 -21.63 2.58
N TRP A 326 8.04 -20.33 2.52
CA TRP A 326 6.69 -19.78 2.64
C TRP A 326 6.40 -18.94 1.40
N SER A 327 5.18 -19.04 0.89
CA SER A 327 4.74 -18.20 -0.22
C SER A 327 4.54 -16.76 0.25
N HIS A 328 5.27 -15.81 -0.37
CA HIS A 328 5.15 -14.39 -0.12
C HIS A 328 3.98 -13.80 -0.90
N THR A 329 3.24 -12.87 -0.29
CA THR A 329 2.08 -12.24 -0.96
C THR A 329 2.00 -10.74 -0.70
N VAL A 330 2.51 -10.24 0.43
CA VAL A 330 2.43 -8.80 0.76
C VAL A 330 3.55 -7.99 0.10
N SER A 331 4.74 -8.59 -0.10
CA SER A 331 5.90 -7.89 -0.71
C SER A 331 6.09 -8.16 -2.20
N SER A 332 5.59 -9.29 -2.70
CA SER A 332 5.59 -9.63 -4.13
C SER A 332 4.19 -9.41 -4.70
N PHE A 333 3.82 -8.14 -4.87
CA PHE A 333 2.72 -7.78 -5.79
C PHE A 333 2.90 -8.52 -7.14
N VAL A 334 4.14 -8.77 -7.56
CA VAL A 334 4.52 -9.51 -8.77
C VAL A 334 3.92 -10.93 -8.87
N ASP A 335 3.73 -11.65 -7.75
CA ASP A 335 3.23 -13.04 -7.78
C ASP A 335 1.70 -13.14 -7.79
N GLN A 336 0.98 -12.05 -7.50
CA GLN A 336 -0.49 -12.00 -7.53
C GLN A 336 -1.09 -11.81 -8.94
N PHE A 337 -0.25 -11.72 -9.98
CA PHE A 337 -0.66 -11.32 -11.34
C PHE A 337 -0.65 -12.42 -12.40
N PHE A 338 -0.29 -13.66 -12.05
CA PHE A 338 -0.30 -14.75 -13.02
C PHE A 338 -1.67 -15.42 -13.10
N VAL A 339 -2.55 -14.84 -13.92
CA VAL A 339 -3.56 -15.61 -14.65
C VAL A 339 -3.42 -15.25 -16.12
N TYR A 340 -2.52 -15.94 -16.83
CA TYR A 340 -2.67 -16.40 -18.23
C TYR A 340 -1.63 -17.48 -18.54
#